data_AF-A0A061P6K5-F1
#
_entry.id   AF-A0A061P6K5-F1
#
_cell.length_a   1.000
_cell.length_b   1.000
_cell.length_c   1.000
_cell.angle_alpha   90.00
_cell.angle_beta   90.00
_cell.angle_gamma   90.00
#
_symmetry.space_group_name_H-M   'P 1'
#
loop_
_entity.id
_entity.type
_entity.pdbx_description
1 polymer ?
#
loop_
_entity_poly.entity_id
_entity_poly.type
_entity_poly.pdbx_seq_one_letter_code
_entity_poly.pdbx_strand_id
1 'polypeptide(L)'
;MDVESDAMGEAHFEVSEDGDSLEYWIHAEHLYGATAGHLHSGAAGEDGPVELFLFENDEPMDYNGDVASGTLYADDLVGDLTWEEFSMALVAGEVYANLHTEEYPEGEIRGQLDEYAQDAAMEKANMPTDMPQTGMGGSSSGNWFASIWANITGFLFN
;
A
#
# COMPACT_ATOMS: atom_id res chain seq x y z
N MET A 1 13.88 -16.08 7.01
CA MET A 1 15.21 -15.57 7.42
C MET A 1 14.99 -14.11 7.72
N ASP A 2 15.65 -13.54 8.72
CA ASP A 2 15.57 -12.10 8.93
C ASP A 2 16.23 -11.41 7.74
N VAL A 3 15.56 -10.44 7.13
CA VAL A 3 16.10 -9.67 6.00
C VAL A 3 17.01 -8.59 6.58
N GLU A 4 18.23 -8.44 6.05
CA GLU A 4 19.20 -7.43 6.47
C GLU A 4 19.44 -6.45 5.31
N SER A 5 18.65 -5.38 5.27
CA SER A 5 18.71 -4.33 4.26
C SER A 5 18.60 -2.93 4.87
N ASP A 6 19.20 -1.96 4.18
CA ASP A 6 19.04 -0.51 4.41
C ASP A 6 17.85 0.08 3.62
N ALA A 7 17.16 -0.74 2.83
CA ALA A 7 16.00 -0.34 2.05
C ALA A 7 14.83 0.05 2.96
N MET A 8 14.14 1.12 2.58
CA MET A 8 12.98 1.64 3.30
C MET A 8 12.04 2.31 2.32
N GLY A 9 10.75 2.36 2.65
CA GLY A 9 9.79 2.98 1.75
C GLY A 9 8.50 3.41 2.42
N GLU A 10 7.64 4.01 1.62
CA GLU A 10 6.29 4.41 1.98
C GLU A 10 5.38 4.06 0.80
N ALA A 11 4.26 3.43 1.12
CA ALA A 11 3.21 3.16 0.15
C ALA A 11 1.93 3.84 0.63
N HIS A 12 1.42 4.75 -0.18
CA HIS A 12 0.18 5.46 0.09
C HIS A 12 -0.93 4.91 -0.79
N PHE A 13 -2.12 4.75 -0.21
CA PHE A 13 -3.31 4.24 -0.86
C PHE A 13 -4.52 5.11 -0.53
N GLU A 14 -5.31 5.45 -1.54
CA GLU A 14 -6.54 6.22 -1.40
C GLU A 14 -7.70 5.41 -1.99
N VAL A 15 -8.72 5.14 -1.16
CA VAL A 15 -9.94 4.45 -1.60
C VAL A 15 -10.89 5.49 -2.17
N SER A 16 -11.43 5.25 -3.37
CA SER A 16 -12.39 6.18 -3.98
C SER A 16 -13.68 6.32 -3.15
N GLU A 17 -14.38 7.45 -3.32
CA GLU A 17 -15.60 7.76 -2.54
C GLU A 17 -16.71 6.70 -2.69
N ASP A 18 -16.81 6.06 -3.86
CA ASP A 18 -17.71 4.94 -4.12
C ASP A 18 -17.21 3.59 -3.57
N GLY A 19 -15.91 3.50 -3.27
CA GLY A 19 -15.23 2.29 -2.82
C GLY A 19 -14.87 1.33 -3.95
N ASP A 20 -14.98 1.75 -5.22
CA ASP A 20 -14.80 0.87 -6.39
C ASP A 20 -13.36 0.87 -6.94
N SER A 21 -12.46 1.72 -6.40
CA SER A 21 -11.07 1.79 -6.82
C SER A 21 -10.11 2.17 -5.69
N LEU A 22 -8.84 1.81 -5.88
CA LEU A 22 -7.74 2.10 -4.98
C LEU A 22 -6.62 2.80 -5.76
N GLU A 23 -6.44 4.11 -5.53
CA GLU A 23 -5.28 4.85 -6.05
C GLU A 23 -4.07 4.60 -5.15
N TYR A 24 -2.86 4.51 -5.72
CA TYR A 24 -1.66 4.25 -4.94
C TYR A 24 -0.42 4.98 -5.47
N TRP A 25 0.52 5.22 -4.56
CA TRP A 25 1.87 5.73 -4.83
C TRP A 25 2.88 5.03 -3.92
N ILE A 26 4.02 4.65 -4.49
CA ILE A 26 5.09 3.96 -3.77
C ILE A 26 6.38 4.76 -3.95
N HIS A 27 7.03 5.03 -2.83
CA HIS A 27 8.36 5.62 -2.76
C HIS A 27 9.27 4.67 -2.01
N ALA A 28 10.49 4.45 -2.50
CA ALA A 28 11.49 3.64 -1.80
C ALA A 28 12.89 4.25 -1.94
N GLU A 29 13.66 4.17 -0.87
CA GLU A 29 15.06 4.58 -0.80
C GLU A 29 15.94 3.34 -0.61
N HIS A 30 17.10 3.34 -1.29
CA HIS A 30 18.08 2.25 -1.26
C HIS A 30 17.54 0.87 -1.68
N LEU A 31 16.49 0.83 -2.51
CA LEU A 31 15.93 -0.43 -3.01
C LEU A 31 16.66 -0.82 -4.30
N TYR A 32 17.58 -1.78 -4.23
CA TYR A 32 18.42 -2.18 -5.35
C TYR A 32 17.95 -3.50 -5.98
N GLY A 33 17.94 -3.59 -7.31
CA GLY A 33 17.52 -4.79 -8.02
C GLY A 33 16.04 -5.17 -7.81
N ALA A 34 15.15 -4.19 -7.68
CA ALA A 34 13.72 -4.42 -7.54
C ALA A 34 13.09 -5.07 -8.77
N THR A 35 12.28 -6.09 -8.52
CA THR A 35 11.64 -6.93 -9.54
C THR A 35 10.14 -6.73 -9.59
N ALA A 36 9.46 -6.67 -8.45
CA ALA A 36 8.01 -6.51 -8.38
C ALA A 36 7.54 -5.94 -7.03
N GLY A 37 6.31 -5.45 -7.01
CA GLY A 37 5.62 -5.04 -5.80
C GLY A 37 4.18 -5.54 -5.80
N HIS A 38 3.72 -6.04 -4.67
CA HIS A 38 2.40 -6.67 -4.54
C HIS A 38 1.66 -6.19 -3.29
N LEU A 39 0.32 -6.27 -3.35
CA LEU A 39 -0.52 -6.32 -2.16
C LEU A 39 -0.88 -7.77 -1.88
N HIS A 40 -0.72 -8.16 -0.63
CA HIS A 40 -1.07 -9.48 -0.11
C HIS A 40 -2.16 -9.36 0.95
N SER A 41 -3.00 -10.39 1.05
CA SER A 41 -3.91 -10.56 2.18
C SER A 41 -3.22 -11.35 3.30
N GLY A 42 -3.34 -10.91 4.54
CA GLY A 42 -2.73 -11.55 5.70
C GLY A 42 -2.58 -10.59 6.89
N ALA A 43 -2.79 -11.13 8.10
CA ALA A 43 -2.56 -10.40 9.33
C ALA A 43 -1.08 -10.05 9.52
N ALA A 44 -0.79 -9.08 10.39
CA ALA A 44 0.58 -8.67 10.69
C ALA A 44 1.43 -9.86 11.17
N GLY A 45 2.53 -10.12 10.47
CA GLY A 45 3.43 -11.25 10.74
C GLY A 45 3.01 -12.59 10.15
N GLU A 46 1.90 -12.65 9.41
CA GLU A 46 1.48 -13.81 8.64
C GLU A 46 1.70 -13.56 7.14
N ASP A 47 2.16 -14.58 6.41
CA ASP A 47 2.26 -14.53 4.96
C ASP A 47 0.95 -14.99 4.33
N GLY A 48 0.54 -14.36 3.24
CA GLY A 48 -0.62 -14.80 2.48
C GLY A 48 -0.51 -14.55 0.98
N PRO A 49 -1.57 -14.87 0.22
CA PRO A 49 -1.55 -14.85 -1.23
C PRO A 49 -1.44 -13.41 -1.77
N VAL A 50 -0.96 -13.29 -3.01
CA VAL A 50 -1.01 -12.02 -3.73
C VAL A 50 -2.44 -11.75 -4.18
N GLU A 51 -2.93 -10.55 -3.87
CA GLU A 51 -4.26 -10.10 -4.28
C GLU A 51 -4.18 -9.13 -5.45
N LEU A 52 -3.21 -8.21 -5.44
CA LEU A 52 -3.04 -7.18 -6.47
C LEU A 52 -1.55 -6.97 -6.81
N PHE A 53 -1.29 -6.61 -8.06
CA PHE A 53 0.05 -6.20 -8.51
C PHE A 53 0.17 -4.68 -8.51
N LEU A 54 1.24 -4.17 -7.91
CA LEU A 54 1.57 -2.75 -7.89
C LEU A 54 2.52 -2.41 -9.04
N PHE A 55 3.56 -3.22 -9.24
CA PHE A 55 4.43 -3.10 -10.40
C PHE A 55 5.15 -4.41 -10.68
N GLU A 56 5.64 -4.53 -11.91
CA GLU A 56 6.55 -5.58 -12.35
C GLU A 56 7.57 -4.94 -13.30
N ASN A 57 8.84 -5.16 -13.05
CA ASN A 57 9.93 -4.68 -13.90
C ASN A 57 10.36 -5.78 -14.87
N ASP A 58 10.45 -5.46 -16.16
CA ASP A 58 10.95 -6.40 -17.19
C ASP A 58 12.39 -6.88 -16.88
N GLU A 59 13.18 -6.02 -16.24
CA GLU A 59 14.54 -6.30 -15.75
C GLU A 59 14.72 -5.61 -14.39
N PRO A 60 15.51 -6.17 -13.46
CA PRO A 60 15.76 -5.58 -12.13
C PRO A 60 16.17 -4.10 -12.18
N MET A 61 15.56 -3.28 -11.30
CA MET A 61 15.77 -1.83 -11.29
C MET A 61 16.12 -1.29 -9.89
N ASP A 62 17.01 -0.30 -9.85
CA ASP A 62 17.36 0.39 -8.61
C ASP A 62 16.47 1.63 -8.40
N TYR A 63 15.92 1.80 -7.19
CA TYR A 63 15.10 2.93 -6.79
C TYR A 63 15.69 3.68 -5.58
N ASN A 64 15.69 5.00 -5.71
CA ASN A 64 15.97 5.98 -4.65
C ASN A 64 15.03 7.18 -4.87
N GLY A 65 13.73 6.92 -4.73
CA GLY A 65 12.67 7.81 -5.23
C GLY A 65 11.34 7.10 -5.47
N ASP A 66 10.55 7.70 -6.36
CA ASP A 66 9.29 7.14 -6.85
C ASP A 66 9.52 5.77 -7.52
N VAL A 67 8.73 4.78 -7.11
CA VAL A 67 8.78 3.40 -7.63
C VAL A 67 7.65 3.17 -8.63
N ALA A 68 6.41 3.37 -8.19
CA ALA A 68 5.21 3.11 -8.97
C ALA A 68 4.02 3.93 -8.46
N SER A 69 3.07 4.20 -9.35
CA SER A 69 1.77 4.74 -9.00
C SER A 69 0.71 4.29 -10.00
N GLY A 70 -0.54 4.27 -9.57
CA GLY A 70 -1.65 3.83 -10.42
C GLY A 70 -2.98 3.79 -9.71
N THR A 71 -3.98 3.25 -10.40
CA THR A 71 -5.31 3.00 -9.85
C THR A 71 -5.68 1.54 -10.12
N LEU A 72 -6.09 0.84 -9.07
CA LEU A 72 -6.50 -0.55 -9.10
C LEU A 72 -8.02 -0.66 -8.97
N TYR A 73 -8.59 -1.64 -9.65
CA TYR A 73 -10.01 -1.93 -9.70
C TYR A 73 -10.28 -3.40 -9.38
N ALA A 74 -11.55 -3.75 -9.20
CA ALA A 74 -11.98 -5.13 -8.98
C ALA A 74 -11.49 -6.13 -10.06
N ASP A 75 -11.41 -5.70 -11.31
CA ASP A 75 -10.95 -6.54 -12.43
C ASP A 75 -9.43 -6.80 -12.41
N ASP A 76 -8.66 -6.06 -11.58
CA ASP A 76 -7.22 -6.24 -11.42
C ASP A 76 -6.87 -7.30 -10.36
N LEU A 77 -7.85 -7.78 -9.59
CA LEU A 77 -7.64 -8.83 -8.60
C LEU A 77 -7.15 -10.12 -9.26
N VAL A 78 -6.08 -10.67 -8.70
CA VAL A 78 -5.49 -11.95 -9.13
C VAL A 78 -5.65 -13.05 -8.08
N GLY A 79 -6.00 -12.68 -6.84
CA GLY A 79 -6.23 -13.60 -5.74
C GLY A 79 -7.66 -14.15 -5.68
N ASP A 80 -7.97 -14.85 -4.59
CA ASP A 80 -9.25 -15.51 -4.39
C ASP A 80 -10.32 -14.59 -3.77
N LEU A 81 -9.94 -13.42 -3.26
CA LEU A 81 -10.86 -12.46 -2.66
C LEU A 81 -11.70 -11.76 -3.73
N THR A 82 -12.97 -11.53 -3.43
CA THR A 82 -13.76 -10.52 -4.12
C THR A 82 -13.32 -9.12 -3.72
N TRP A 83 -13.65 -8.09 -4.52
CA TRP A 83 -13.34 -6.70 -4.17
C TRP A 83 -13.92 -6.25 -2.84
N GLU A 84 -15.12 -6.74 -2.49
CA GLU A 84 -15.74 -6.50 -1.19
C GLU A 84 -14.92 -7.15 -0.06
N GLU A 85 -14.49 -8.40 -0.22
CA GLU A 85 -13.65 -9.10 0.77
C GLU A 85 -12.27 -8.47 0.91
N PHE A 86 -11.63 -8.08 -0.20
CA PHE A 86 -10.36 -7.35 -0.18
C PHE A 86 -10.50 -6.01 0.55
N SER A 87 -11.57 -5.26 0.26
CA SER A 87 -11.86 -3.99 0.93
C SER A 87 -12.09 -4.18 2.44
N MET A 88 -12.77 -5.27 2.83
CA MET A 88 -12.93 -5.64 4.24
C MET A 88 -11.60 -5.98 4.91
N ALA A 89 -10.73 -6.74 4.24
CA ALA A 89 -9.39 -7.07 4.74
C ALA A 89 -8.53 -5.82 4.90
N LEU A 90 -8.58 -4.90 3.94
CA LEU A 90 -7.87 -3.62 3.98
C LEU A 90 -8.30 -2.80 5.20
N VAL A 91 -9.61 -2.69 5.45
CA VAL A 91 -10.20 -2.06 6.64
C VAL A 91 -9.83 -2.77 7.94
N ALA A 92 -9.66 -4.10 7.90
CA ALA A 92 -9.26 -4.87 9.07
C ALA A 92 -7.76 -4.76 9.39
N GLY A 93 -6.97 -4.07 8.55
CA GLY A 93 -5.52 -4.07 8.66
C GLY A 93 -4.89 -5.41 8.29
N GLU A 94 -5.58 -6.21 7.49
CA GLU A 94 -5.18 -7.56 7.03
C GLU A 94 -4.67 -7.54 5.58
N VAL A 95 -4.17 -6.39 5.12
CA VAL A 95 -3.49 -6.25 3.84
C VAL A 95 -2.11 -5.65 4.08
N TYR A 96 -1.11 -6.12 3.35
CA TYR A 96 0.25 -5.56 3.39
C TYR A 96 0.82 -5.39 1.99
N ALA A 97 1.62 -4.34 1.83
CA ALA A 97 2.47 -4.15 0.67
C ALA A 97 3.80 -4.86 0.89
N ASN A 98 4.30 -5.53 -0.15
CA ASN A 98 5.58 -6.22 -0.15
C ASN A 98 6.32 -5.91 -1.45
N LEU A 99 7.56 -5.43 -1.36
CA LEU A 99 8.42 -5.19 -2.54
C LEU A 99 9.53 -6.21 -2.59
N HIS A 100 9.77 -6.75 -3.78
CA HIS A 100 10.69 -7.86 -4.03
C HIS A 100 11.90 -7.37 -4.81
N THR A 101 13.07 -7.90 -4.48
CA THR A 101 14.31 -7.69 -5.22
C THR A 101 14.94 -9.00 -5.63
N GLU A 102 15.97 -8.95 -6.48
CA GLU A 102 16.73 -10.15 -6.85
C GLU A 102 17.39 -10.82 -5.64
N GLU A 103 17.85 -10.02 -4.67
CA GLU A 103 18.49 -10.53 -3.45
C GLU A 103 17.46 -11.10 -2.48
N TYR A 104 16.28 -10.47 -2.39
CA TYR A 104 15.19 -10.90 -1.51
C TYR A 104 13.90 -11.16 -2.30
N PRO A 105 13.82 -12.32 -3.02
CA PRO A 105 12.67 -12.64 -3.86
C PRO A 105 11.39 -12.93 -3.07
N GLU A 106 11.50 -13.28 -1.78
CA GLU A 106 10.34 -13.45 -0.88
C GLU A 106 9.82 -12.11 -0.33
N GLY A 107 10.58 -11.02 -0.53
CA GLY A 107 10.28 -9.67 -0.06
C GLY A 107 11.48 -9.03 0.62
N GLU A 108 11.87 -7.83 0.18
CA GLU A 108 12.89 -7.00 0.83
C GLU A 108 12.30 -5.99 1.81
N ILE A 109 11.18 -5.34 1.45
CA ILE A 109 10.49 -4.42 2.36
C ILE A 109 9.00 -4.72 2.43
N ARG A 110 8.48 -4.75 3.66
CA ARG A 110 7.06 -5.04 3.96
C ARG A 110 6.47 -3.93 4.82
N GLY A 111 5.22 -3.58 4.54
CA GLY A 111 4.45 -2.69 5.41
C GLY A 111 2.99 -3.09 5.49
N GLN A 112 2.50 -3.24 6.71
CA GLN A 112 1.08 -3.49 6.97
C GLN A 112 0.29 -2.22 6.67
N LEU A 113 -0.86 -2.37 6.01
CA LEU A 113 -1.80 -1.30 5.73
C LEU A 113 -2.84 -1.26 6.84
N ASP A 114 -2.51 -0.64 7.97
CA ASP A 114 -3.37 -0.60 9.16
C ASP A 114 -3.60 0.82 9.71
N GLU A 115 -4.42 0.88 10.76
CA GLU A 115 -4.80 2.10 11.50
C GLU A 115 -3.57 2.82 12.09
N TYR A 116 -2.56 2.07 12.54
CA TYR A 116 -1.33 2.63 13.10
C TYR A 116 -0.46 3.28 12.04
N ALA A 117 -0.38 2.67 10.86
CA ALA A 117 0.35 3.20 9.73
C ALA A 117 -0.29 4.51 9.22
N GLN A 118 -1.61 4.63 9.32
CA GLN A 118 -2.33 5.89 9.08
C GLN A 118 -2.07 6.95 10.12
N ASP A 119 -2.15 6.63 11.41
CA ASP A 119 -1.85 7.58 12.48
C ASP A 119 -0.43 8.15 12.35
N ALA A 120 0.55 7.28 12.05
CA ALA A 120 1.93 7.68 11.83
C ALA A 120 2.12 8.53 10.56
N ALA A 121 1.32 8.30 9.51
CA ALA A 121 1.32 9.14 8.32
C ALA A 121 0.67 10.50 8.56
N MET A 122 -0.42 10.55 9.33
CA MET A 122 -1.03 11.82 9.76
C MET A 122 -0.10 12.61 10.70
N GLU A 123 0.68 11.94 11.55
CA GLU A 123 1.71 12.58 12.38
C GLU A 123 2.85 13.14 11.52
N LYS A 124 3.35 12.39 10.52
CA LYS A 124 4.35 12.87 9.56
C LYS A 124 3.83 14.03 8.68
N ALA A 125 2.58 13.98 8.23
CA ALA A 125 1.94 15.04 7.44
C ALA A 125 1.73 16.34 8.23
N ASN A 126 1.77 16.30 9.57
CA ASN A 126 1.79 17.47 10.43
C ASN A 126 3.18 18.12 10.57
N MET A 127 4.20 17.64 9.83
CA MET A 127 5.39 18.44 9.52
C MET A 127 5.02 19.45 8.40
N PRO A 128 5.22 20.76 8.59
CA PRO A 128 4.71 21.75 7.65
C PRO A 128 5.56 21.79 6.37
N THR A 129 5.04 21.22 5.29
CA THR A 129 5.34 21.63 3.92
C THR A 129 4.06 21.50 3.07
N ASP A 130 3.49 22.65 2.70
CA ASP A 130 2.26 22.87 1.92
C ASP A 130 1.74 21.68 1.09
N MET A 131 0.65 21.06 1.54
CA MET A 131 -0.32 20.32 0.71
C MET A 131 -1.70 20.99 0.88
N PRO A 132 -2.41 21.35 -0.21
CA PRO A 132 -3.67 22.04 -0.10
C PRO A 132 -4.76 21.08 0.41
N GLN A 133 -5.14 21.25 1.67
CA GLN A 133 -6.41 20.74 2.19
C GLN A 133 -7.57 21.39 1.43
N THR A 134 -8.11 20.70 0.43
CA THR A 134 -9.42 21.05 -0.14
C THR A 134 -10.40 19.91 0.11
N GLY A 135 -11.33 20.13 1.03
CA GLY A 135 -12.64 19.46 0.93
C GLY A 135 -13.26 18.84 2.17
N MET A 136 -13.27 19.51 3.34
CA MET A 136 -14.33 19.23 4.31
C MET A 136 -15.68 19.71 3.72
N GLY A 137 -16.59 18.79 3.39
CA GLY A 137 -17.91 19.17 2.90
C GLY A 137 -18.91 18.03 2.70
N GLY A 138 -19.62 17.64 3.76
CA GLY A 138 -21.07 17.37 3.65
C GLY A 138 -21.56 15.93 3.51
N SER A 139 -22.18 15.45 4.60
CA SER A 139 -23.26 14.46 4.73
C SER A 139 -23.99 14.02 3.44
N SER A 140 -24.00 12.71 3.14
CA SER A 140 -25.16 11.80 3.22
C SER A 140 -25.09 10.63 2.22
N SER A 141 -25.34 9.41 2.72
CA SER A 141 -25.55 8.15 1.97
C SER A 141 -24.45 7.72 1.00
N GLY A 142 -23.36 7.14 1.52
CA GLY A 142 -22.31 6.46 0.76
C GLY A 142 -21.65 5.40 1.64
N ASN A 143 -21.11 4.34 1.03
CA ASN A 143 -20.62 3.13 1.70
C ASN A 143 -19.79 3.42 2.95
N TRP A 144 -20.13 2.75 4.06
CA TRP A 144 -19.51 2.95 5.37
C TRP A 144 -17.98 2.71 5.38
N PHE A 145 -17.46 1.93 4.42
CA PHE A 145 -16.04 1.71 4.18
C PHE A 145 -15.26 3.01 3.87
N ALA A 146 -15.80 3.89 3.01
CA ALA A 146 -15.11 5.11 2.57
C ALA A 146 -14.99 6.18 3.66
N SER A 147 -15.85 6.13 4.69
CA SER A 147 -15.89 7.16 5.74
C SER A 147 -14.95 6.90 6.92
N ILE A 148 -14.35 5.71 7.01
CA ILE A 148 -13.37 5.36 8.04
C ILE A 148 -11.94 5.35 7.47
N TRP A 149 -11.77 5.11 6.16
CA TRP A 149 -10.47 4.76 5.57
C TRP A 149 -10.14 5.46 4.24
N ALA A 150 -10.48 6.74 4.14
CA ALA A 150 -10.24 7.49 2.90
C ALA A 150 -8.76 7.56 2.49
N ASN A 151 -7.82 7.44 3.43
CA ASN A 151 -6.38 7.53 3.18
C ASN A 151 -5.65 6.48 4.02
N ILE A 152 -5.01 5.50 3.39
CA ILE A 152 -4.28 4.41 4.03
C ILE A 152 -2.81 4.52 3.64
N THR A 153 -1.94 4.83 4.58
CA THR A 153 -0.49 4.81 4.34
C THR A 153 0.11 3.62 5.05
N GLY A 154 0.83 2.77 4.33
CA GLY A 154 1.73 1.77 4.89
C GLY A 154 3.15 2.29 4.93
N PHE A 155 3.80 2.24 6.09
CA PHE A 155 5.26 2.41 6.14
C PHE A 155 5.93 1.08 5.85
N LEU A 156 6.82 1.08 4.86
CA LEU A 156 7.56 -0.10 4.43
C LEU A 156 8.91 -0.12 5.14
N PHE A 157 9.12 -1.16 5.93
CA PHE A 157 10.39 -1.41 6.58
C PHE A 157 10.84 -2.82 6.28
N ASN A 158 12.14 -3.00 6.40
CA ASN A 158 12.81 -4.29 6.36
C ASN A 158 12.78 -4.98 7.73
#